data_AF-A0A7V0RKR2-F1
#
_entry.id   AF-A0A7V0RKR2-F1
#
_cell.length_a   1.000
_cell.length_b   1.000
_cell.length_c   1.000
_cell.angle_alpha   90.00
_cell.angle_beta   90.00
_cell.angle_gamma   90.00
#
_symmetry.space_group_name_H-M   'P 1'
#
loop_
_entity.id
_entity.type
_entity.pdbx_description
1 polymer ?
#
loop_
_entity_poly.entity_id
_entity_poly.type
_entity_poly.pdbx_seq_one_letter_code
_entity_poly.pdbx_strand_id
1 'polypeptide(L)'
;ASTDNFGRLPPASNWGTKTVDVSTPGEGIETVDHKGSKIFVSGSSFAVPRIAALAARFQAANPDWKAQDIKKAILALAGPSPGDSTPRTGYGWIANPALSGPRAE
;
A
#
# COMPACT_ATOMS: atom_id res chain seq x y z
N ALA A 1 -1.91 3.57 5.51
CA ALA A 1 -3.37 3.50 5.73
C ALA A 1 -4.02 2.55 4.72
N SER A 2 -5.23 2.07 5.01
CA SER A 2 -6.02 1.25 4.09
C SER A 2 -7.06 2.12 3.37
N THR A 3 -7.34 1.79 2.12
CA THR A 3 -8.39 2.41 1.30
C THR A 3 -9.15 1.32 0.57
N ASP A 4 -10.32 1.65 0.04
CA ASP A 4 -10.93 0.81 -0.99
C ASP A 4 -10.25 0.99 -2.36
N ASN A 5 -10.74 0.28 -3.37
CA ASN A 5 -10.20 0.32 -4.73
C ASN A 5 -10.37 1.68 -5.43
N PHE A 6 -11.15 2.60 -4.86
CA PHE A 6 -11.36 3.96 -5.35
C PHE A 6 -10.59 4.99 -4.53
N GLY A 7 -9.65 4.56 -3.69
CA GLY A 7 -8.84 5.45 -2.84
C GLY A 7 -9.61 6.06 -1.67
N ARG A 8 -10.85 5.62 -1.39
CA ARG A 8 -11.62 6.15 -0.26
C ARG A 8 -11.14 5.53 1.03
N LEU A 9 -10.87 6.37 2.03
CA LEU A 9 -10.45 5.94 3.35
C LEU A 9 -11.67 5.51 4.19
N PRO A 10 -11.75 4.27 4.69
CA PRO A 10 -12.83 3.86 5.58
C PRO A 10 -12.67 4.49 6.97
N PRO A 11 -13.76 4.68 7.74
CA PRO A 11 -13.70 5.28 9.08
C PRO A 11 -12.75 4.56 10.07
N ALA A 12 -12.55 3.26 9.89
CA ALA A 12 -11.68 2.44 10.73
C ALA A 12 -10.18 2.62 10.42
N SER A 13 -9.80 3.22 9.29
CA SER A 13 -8.38 3.42 8.95
C SER A 13 -7.86 4.73 9.54
N ASN A 14 -6.80 4.63 10.34
CA ASN A 14 -6.04 5.80 10.78
C ASN A 14 -5.39 6.54 9.60
N TRP A 15 -5.26 7.85 9.74
CA TRP A 15 -4.69 8.78 8.75
C TRP A 15 -3.97 9.94 9.44
N GLY A 16 -3.20 10.72 8.68
CA GLY A 16 -2.49 11.89 9.16
C GLY A 16 -1.31 12.23 8.26
N THR A 17 -1.25 13.46 7.78
CA THR A 17 -0.20 13.92 6.82
C THR A 17 1.22 13.91 7.40
N LYS A 18 1.35 13.83 8.73
CA LYS A 18 2.65 13.75 9.42
C LYS A 18 2.94 12.40 10.06
N THR A 19 1.94 11.51 10.15
CA THR A 19 2.00 10.26 10.92
C THR A 19 1.75 9.03 10.07
N VAL A 20 1.23 9.20 8.85
CA VAL A 20 0.99 8.12 7.88
C VAL A 20 1.61 8.50 6.55
N ASP A 21 2.61 7.74 6.12
CA ASP A 21 3.35 7.98 4.89
C ASP A 21 2.46 7.84 3.63
N VAL A 22 1.85 6.67 3.43
CA VAL A 22 1.05 6.34 2.23
C VAL A 22 -0.21 5.55 2.57
N SER A 23 -1.18 5.58 1.67
CA SER A 23 -2.34 4.69 1.63
C SER A 23 -2.32 3.80 0.38
N THR A 24 -2.99 2.65 0.45
CA THR A 24 -3.16 1.74 -0.70
C THR A 24 -4.42 0.88 -0.49
N PRO A 25 -4.99 0.25 -1.54
CA PRO A 25 -6.14 -0.63 -1.36
C PRO A 25 -5.85 -1.77 -0.37
N GLY A 26 -6.69 -1.89 0.64
CA GLY A 26 -6.63 -2.93 1.68
C GLY A 26 -8.01 -3.29 2.25
N GLU A 27 -9.08 -2.82 1.61
CA GLU A 27 -10.46 -3.12 1.96
C GLU A 27 -11.09 -4.11 0.99
N GLY A 28 -11.87 -5.06 1.51
CA GLY A 28 -12.58 -6.06 0.70
C GLY A 28 -11.65 -6.93 -0.16
N ILE A 29 -10.48 -7.28 0.37
CA ILE A 29 -9.49 -8.13 -0.32
C ILE A 29 -9.90 -9.59 -0.15
N GLU A 30 -9.97 -10.36 -1.24
CA GLU A 30 -10.12 -11.82 -1.17
C GLU A 30 -8.80 -12.44 -0.68
N THR A 31 -8.87 -13.27 0.36
CA THR A 31 -7.75 -14.06 0.88
C THR A 31 -8.20 -15.47 1.23
N VAL A 32 -7.26 -16.31 1.66
CA VAL A 32 -7.51 -17.70 2.07
C VAL A 32 -7.18 -17.83 3.56
N ASP A 33 -8.11 -18.39 4.33
CA ASP A 33 -7.89 -18.65 5.76
C ASP A 33 -7.07 -19.94 6.01
N HIS A 34 -6.78 -20.23 7.28
CA HIS A 34 -6.03 -21.43 7.67
C HIS A 34 -6.71 -22.76 7.33
N LYS A 35 -7.99 -22.75 6.92
CA LYS A 35 -8.75 -23.92 6.49
C LYS A 35 -8.81 -24.04 4.97
N GLY A 36 -8.19 -23.13 4.23
CA GLY A 36 -8.29 -23.08 2.77
C GLY A 36 -9.55 -22.38 2.26
N SER A 37 -10.34 -21.75 3.12
CA SER A 37 -11.59 -21.08 2.72
C SER A 37 -11.30 -19.68 2.18
N LYS A 38 -11.96 -19.32 1.09
CA LYS A 38 -11.94 -17.95 0.58
C LYS A 38 -12.74 -17.04 1.51
N ILE A 39 -12.11 -15.96 1.96
CA ILE A 39 -12.73 -14.94 2.82
C ILE A 39 -12.40 -13.54 2.31
N PHE A 40 -13.26 -12.57 2.62
CA PHE A 40 -12.98 -11.16 2.39
C PHE A 40 -12.49 -10.51 3.67
N VAL A 41 -11.41 -9.74 3.55
CA VAL A 41 -10.76 -9.08 4.68
C VAL A 41 -10.52 -7.60 4.39
N SER A 42 -10.41 -6.84 5.47
CA SER A 42 -10.37 -5.38 5.45
C SER A 42 -9.42 -4.86 6.51
N GLY A 43 -8.67 -3.81 6.19
CA GLY A 43 -7.88 -3.06 7.14
C GLY A 43 -6.41 -2.87 6.73
N SER A 44 -5.72 -2.01 7.49
CA SER A 44 -4.31 -1.70 7.26
C SER A 44 -3.41 -2.94 7.32
N SER A 45 -3.80 -3.96 8.09
CA SER A 45 -3.12 -5.27 8.13
C SER A 45 -3.02 -5.95 6.76
N PHE A 46 -3.89 -5.61 5.81
CA PHE A 46 -3.87 -6.13 4.43
C PHE A 46 -3.30 -5.13 3.41
N ALA A 47 -3.27 -3.85 3.75
CA ALA A 47 -2.53 -2.84 2.99
C ALA A 47 -0.99 -2.98 3.17
N VAL A 48 -0.53 -3.25 4.39
CA VAL A 48 0.89 -3.41 4.76
C VAL A 48 1.62 -4.47 3.92
N PRO A 49 1.15 -5.73 3.80
CA PRO A 49 1.87 -6.76 3.04
C PRO A 49 2.02 -6.42 1.55
N ARG A 50 1.12 -5.60 0.97
CA ARG A 50 1.23 -5.13 -0.42
C ARG A 50 2.42 -4.18 -0.60
N ILE A 51 2.63 -3.28 0.37
CA ILE A 51 3.80 -2.39 0.39
C ILE A 51 5.08 -3.17 0.72
N ALA A 52 5.01 -4.16 1.62
CA ALA A 52 6.14 -5.03 1.93
C ALA A 52 6.60 -5.85 0.70
N ALA A 53 5.66 -6.39 -0.08
CA ALA A 53 5.96 -7.09 -1.32
C ALA A 53 6.58 -6.16 -2.38
N LEU A 54 6.11 -4.91 -2.48
CA LEU A 54 6.72 -3.89 -3.34
C LEU A 54 8.17 -3.57 -2.88
N ALA A 55 8.39 -3.44 -1.57
CA ALA A 55 9.73 -3.24 -1.01
C ALA A 55 10.68 -4.41 -1.33
N ALA A 56 10.20 -5.65 -1.19
CA ALA A 56 10.96 -6.83 -1.54
C ALA A 56 11.34 -6.87 -3.03
N ARG A 57 10.44 -6.48 -3.93
CA ARG A 57 10.72 -6.36 -5.37
C ARG A 57 11.77 -5.30 -5.67
N PHE A 58 11.72 -4.15 -4.99
CA PHE A 58 12.78 -3.14 -5.11
C PHE A 58 14.13 -3.65 -4.62
N GLN A 59 14.19 -4.34 -3.48
CA GLN A 59 15.41 -4.95 -2.97
C GLN A 59 15.97 -6.02 -3.91
N ALA A 60 15.11 -6.88 -4.47
CA ALA A 60 15.53 -7.91 -5.41
C ALA A 60 16.12 -7.34 -6.70
N ALA A 61 15.51 -6.28 -7.24
CA ALA A 61 16.01 -5.57 -8.41
C ALA A 61 17.25 -4.71 -8.12
N ASN A 62 17.49 -4.35 -6.86
CA ASN A 62 18.59 -3.48 -6.44
C ASN A 62 19.21 -3.99 -5.13
N PRO A 63 20.04 -5.05 -5.17
CA PRO A 63 20.55 -5.72 -3.96
C PRO A 63 21.34 -4.81 -3.00
N ASP A 64 21.97 -3.75 -3.52
CA ASP A 64 22.78 -2.83 -2.73
C ASP A 64 21.98 -1.66 -2.11
N TRP A 65 20.69 -1.52 -2.46
CA TRP A 65 19.86 -0.46 -1.90
C TRP A 65 19.66 -0.66 -0.39
N LYS A 66 19.74 0.44 0.35
CA LYS A 66 19.41 0.46 1.78
C LYS A 66 17.90 0.68 1.96
N ALA A 67 17.41 0.42 3.16
CA ALA A 67 15.99 0.62 3.52
C ALA A 67 15.49 2.04 3.19
N GLN A 68 16.34 3.06 3.34
CA GLN A 68 16.02 4.45 3.01
C GLN A 68 15.82 4.66 1.51
N ASP A 69 16.59 3.99 0.65
CA ASP A 69 16.49 4.11 -0.80
C ASP A 69 15.21 3.42 -1.29
N ILE A 70 14.90 2.25 -0.74
CA ILE A 70 13.64 1.53 -0.98
C ILE A 70 12.44 2.37 -0.53
N LYS A 71 12.49 2.94 0.68
CA LYS A 71 11.43 3.83 1.16
C LYS A 71 11.23 5.00 0.21
N LYS A 72 12.28 5.70 -0.20
CA LYS A 72 12.19 6.80 -1.16
C LYS A 72 11.56 6.36 -2.49
N ALA A 73 11.96 5.21 -3.03
CA ALA A 73 11.40 4.69 -4.27
C ALA A 73 9.90 4.37 -4.15
N ILE A 74 9.46 3.79 -3.03
CA ILE A 74 8.03 3.54 -2.76
C ILE A 74 7.26 4.85 -2.66
N LEU A 75 7.77 5.81 -1.91
CA LEU A 75 7.12 7.11 -1.71
C LEU A 75 6.98 7.89 -3.02
N ALA A 76 7.94 7.77 -3.93
CA ALA A 76 7.89 8.39 -5.26
C ALA A 76 6.78 7.83 -6.16
N LEU A 77 6.19 6.68 -5.82
CA LEU A 77 5.04 6.10 -6.54
C LEU A 77 3.70 6.63 -6.03
N ALA A 78 3.67 7.34 -4.90
CA ALA A 78 2.44 7.84 -4.32
C ALA A 78 1.95 9.08 -5.09
N GLY A 79 0.64 9.16 -5.27
CA GLY A 79 -0.02 10.30 -5.92
C GLY A 79 -1.31 10.71 -5.21
N PRO A 80 -2.07 11.66 -5.77
CA PRO A 80 -3.37 12.04 -5.22
C PRO A 80 -4.30 10.83 -5.10
N SER A 81 -5.03 10.75 -3.99
CA SER A 81 -6.09 9.75 -3.85
C SER A 81 -7.34 10.22 -4.62
N PRO A 82 -7.94 9.41 -5.51
CA PRO A 82 -9.18 9.77 -6.18
C PRO A 82 -10.38 9.80 -5.22
N GLY A 83 -10.27 9.16 -4.05
CA GLY A 83 -11.32 9.10 -3.04
C GLY A 83 -11.31 10.23 -2.02
N ASP A 84 -10.31 11.11 -2.05
CA ASP A 84 -10.17 12.23 -1.11
C ASP A 84 -9.74 13.51 -1.84
N SER A 85 -10.49 14.60 -1.64
CA SER A 85 -10.16 15.92 -2.18
C SER A 85 -9.03 16.64 -1.44
N THR A 86 -8.61 16.11 -0.28
CA THR A 86 -7.54 16.67 0.54
C THR A 86 -6.54 15.59 0.94
N PRO A 87 -5.24 15.93 1.12
CA PRO A 87 -4.25 14.95 1.54
C PRO A 87 -4.57 14.34 2.91
N ARG A 88 -4.71 13.00 2.95
CA ARG A 88 -4.90 12.22 4.19
C ARG A 88 -3.60 11.62 4.73
N THR A 89 -2.59 11.48 3.88
CA THR A 89 -1.28 10.87 4.17
C THR A 89 -0.17 11.82 3.71
N GLY A 90 1.06 11.60 4.15
CA GLY A 90 2.19 12.49 3.87
C GLY A 90 2.58 12.54 2.40
N TYR A 91 2.47 11.41 1.69
CA TYR A 91 2.87 11.28 0.29
C TYR A 91 1.73 10.92 -0.65
N GLY A 92 0.57 10.51 -0.12
CA GLY A 92 -0.62 10.18 -0.90
C GLY A 92 -0.91 8.68 -0.99
N TRP A 93 -1.39 8.26 -2.14
CA TRP A 93 -2.01 6.96 -2.40
C TRP A 93 -1.27 6.20 -3.50
N ILE A 94 -1.06 4.91 -3.29
CA ILE A 94 -0.50 3.98 -4.29
C ILE A 94 -1.62 3.05 -4.74
N ALA A 95 -2.08 3.24 -5.98
CA ALA A 95 -3.23 2.55 -6.54
C ALA A 95 -3.08 1.02 -6.57
N ASN A 96 -1.93 0.54 -7.06
CA ASN A 96 -1.67 -0.89 -7.14
C ASN A 96 -0.18 -1.23 -6.94
N PRO A 97 0.25 -1.51 -5.69
CA PRO A 97 1.63 -1.88 -5.38
C PRO A 97 2.14 -3.08 -6.18
N ALA A 98 1.26 -3.99 -6.63
CA ALA A 98 1.66 -5.15 -7.43
C ALA A 98 2.04 -4.78 -8.88
N LEU A 99 1.45 -3.71 -9.43
CA LEU A 99 1.79 -3.22 -10.78
C LEU A 99 2.79 -2.05 -10.76
N SER A 100 2.96 -1.39 -9.61
CA SER A 100 3.98 -0.38 -9.40
C SER A 100 5.36 -1.02 -9.21
N GLY A 101 6.43 -0.30 -9.58
CA GLY A 101 7.82 -0.72 -9.37
C GLY A 101 8.31 -1.90 -10.26
N PRO A 102 9.51 -2.44 -9.98
CA PRO A 102 10.15 -3.49 -10.77
C PRO A 102 9.31 -4.76 -10.81
N ARG A 103 9.05 -5.34 -11.98
CA ARG A 103 8.30 -6.60 -12.08
C ARG A 103 9.18 -7.77 -11.66
N ALA A 104 8.58 -8.74 -10.97
CA ALA A 104 9.22 -10.04 -10.82
C ALA A 104 9.17 -10.74 -12.19
N GLU A 105 10.31 -11.23 -12.65
CA GLU A 105 10.43 -12.09 -13.84
C GLU A 105 9.91 -13.50 -13.55
#